data_AF-A0A383BFN2-F1
#
_entry.id   AF-A0A383BFN2-F1
#
_cell.length_a   1.000
_cell.length_b   1.000
_cell.length_c   1.000
_cell.angle_alpha   90.00
_cell.angle_beta   90.00
_cell.angle_gamma   90.00
#
_symmetry.space_group_name_H-M   'P 1'
#
loop_
_entity.id
_entity.type
_entity.pdbx_description
1 polymer ?
#
loop_
_entity_poly.entity_id
_entity_poly.type
_entity_poly.pdbx_seq_one_letter_code
_entity_poly.pdbx_strand_id
1 'polypeptide(L)'
;EFIAQSPQGKKYEAIATSIDEALTFMKAVGINSENTSALKLTEFFTSHEALLLGYEHSLTRKDSLTEKWYNCSAHFLWIGDRTRQPNGAHVEFLSGVENPIGVKVGPSITIDELLSICEKLNSQNERGRLTPITRMGANDIRNKLPPLIKAIKKSGQKVLWVCDPMHGNTYKSETGYKTRHFDTILEELEHFFAIHRAEGTIPGGVHFELTGDNVTECLGGAREISDTDLESRYETACDPRLNNEQ
;
A
#
# COMPACT_ATOMS: atom_id res chain seq x y z
N GLU A 1 6.24 -2.83 24.85
CA GLU A 1 7.20 -1.70 24.89
C GLU A 1 6.64 -0.44 24.23
N PHE A 2 6.25 -0.48 22.95
CA PHE A 2 5.58 0.63 22.23
C PHE A 2 4.47 1.35 23.04
N ILE A 3 3.51 0.59 23.57
CA ILE A 3 2.37 1.15 24.33
C ILE A 3 2.82 1.84 25.62
N ALA A 4 3.83 1.30 26.29
CA ALA A 4 4.32 1.86 27.55
C ALA A 4 5.13 3.15 27.35
N GLN A 5 5.72 3.34 26.16
CA GLN A 5 6.58 4.47 25.84
C GLN A 5 5.88 5.55 24.98
N SER A 6 4.77 5.23 24.32
CA SER A 6 4.03 6.16 23.46
C SER A 6 3.11 7.08 24.28
N PRO A 7 3.12 8.41 24.05
CA PRO A 7 2.16 9.34 24.63
C PRO A 7 0.69 8.99 24.34
N GLN A 8 0.43 8.29 23.22
CA GLN A 8 -0.89 7.82 22.81
C GLN A 8 -1.18 6.36 23.20
N GLY A 9 -0.30 5.72 23.99
CA GLY A 9 -0.40 4.30 24.34
C GLY A 9 -1.76 3.88 24.91
N LYS A 10 -2.42 4.74 25.70
CA LYS A 10 -3.77 4.51 26.24
C LYS A 10 -4.83 4.27 25.16
N LYS A 11 -4.68 4.88 23.97
CA LYS A 11 -5.62 4.70 22.84
C LYS A 11 -5.54 3.28 22.27
N TYR A 12 -4.37 2.65 22.35
CA TYR A 12 -4.12 1.31 21.82
C TYR A 12 -4.14 0.21 22.89
N GLU A 13 -4.13 0.59 24.18
CA GLU A 13 -4.10 -0.33 25.32
C GLU A 13 -5.24 -1.36 25.25
N ALA A 14 -6.48 -0.93 25.01
CA ALA A 14 -7.62 -1.84 24.92
C ALA A 14 -7.46 -2.90 23.81
N ILE A 15 -6.94 -2.51 22.64
CA ILE A 15 -6.71 -3.44 21.53
C ILE A 15 -5.59 -4.42 21.89
N ALA A 16 -4.49 -3.92 22.45
CA ALA A 16 -3.35 -4.75 22.81
C ALA A 16 -3.67 -5.73 23.93
N THR A 17 -4.41 -5.29 24.96
CA THR A 17 -4.93 -6.17 26.01
C THR A 17 -5.83 -7.24 25.41
N SER A 18 -6.73 -6.89 24.49
CA SER A 18 -7.60 -7.87 23.84
C SER A 18 -6.82 -8.91 23.01
N ILE A 19 -5.74 -8.50 22.33
CA ILE A 19 -4.84 -9.42 21.61
C ILE A 19 -4.11 -10.35 22.59
N ASP A 20 -3.58 -9.81 23.69
CA ASP A 20 -2.88 -10.58 24.72
C ASP A 20 -3.80 -11.60 25.41
N GLU A 21 -5.03 -11.21 25.72
CA GLU A 21 -6.07 -12.08 26.25
C GLU A 21 -6.39 -13.22 25.27
N ALA A 22 -6.50 -12.93 23.97
CA ALA A 22 -6.75 -13.95 22.95
C ALA A 22 -5.60 -14.96 22.84
N LEU A 23 -4.34 -14.49 22.85
CA LEU A 23 -3.16 -15.36 22.84
C LEU A 23 -3.05 -16.21 24.12
N THR A 24 -3.39 -15.61 25.27
CA THR A 24 -3.44 -16.32 26.55
C THR A 24 -4.53 -17.39 26.55
N PHE A 25 -5.70 -17.09 26.00
CA PHE A 25 -6.79 -18.05 25.84
C PHE A 25 -6.36 -19.23 24.94
N MET A 26 -5.75 -18.96 23.78
CA MET A 26 -5.23 -19.99 22.88
C MET A 26 -4.27 -20.93 23.63
N LYS A 27 -3.34 -20.36 24.42
CA LYS A 27 -2.41 -21.13 25.24
C LYS A 27 -3.13 -21.98 26.30
N ALA A 28 -4.16 -21.43 26.95
CA ALA A 28 -4.93 -22.13 27.98
C ALA A 28 -5.72 -23.32 27.43
N VAL A 29 -6.22 -23.24 26.19
CA VAL A 29 -6.88 -24.37 25.49
C VAL A 29 -5.90 -25.32 24.79
N GLY A 30 -4.59 -25.16 25.04
CA GLY A 30 -3.55 -26.05 24.55
C GLY A 30 -3.01 -25.73 23.15
N ILE A 31 -3.36 -24.59 22.55
CA ILE A 31 -2.83 -24.12 21.27
C ILE A 31 -1.66 -23.17 21.58
N ASN A 32 -0.43 -23.56 21.26
CA ASN A 32 0.74 -22.75 21.52
C ASN A 32 1.81 -22.90 20.44
N SER A 33 2.87 -22.10 20.53
CA SER A 33 3.93 -22.07 19.52
C SER A 33 4.74 -23.38 19.45
N GLU A 34 4.74 -24.22 20.49
CA GLU A 34 5.43 -25.52 20.48
C GLU A 34 4.72 -26.56 19.62
N ASN A 35 3.38 -26.53 19.58
CA ASN A 35 2.57 -27.51 18.86
C ASN A 35 1.84 -26.97 17.62
N THR A 36 1.83 -25.66 17.40
CA THR A 36 1.15 -25.00 16.28
C THR A 36 2.13 -24.14 15.49
N SER A 37 2.64 -24.67 14.37
CA SER A 37 3.65 -23.99 13.52
C SER A 37 3.18 -22.66 12.95
N ALA A 38 1.87 -22.51 12.69
CA ALA A 38 1.26 -21.25 12.23
C ALA A 38 1.42 -20.08 13.22
N LEU A 39 1.76 -20.35 14.49
CA LEU A 39 2.08 -19.31 15.48
C LEU A 39 3.56 -18.89 15.48
N LYS A 40 4.43 -19.59 14.74
CA LYS A 40 5.87 -19.31 14.64
C LYS A 40 6.30 -18.81 13.28
N LEU A 41 5.58 -19.20 12.24
CA LEU A 41 5.95 -18.94 10.86
C LEU A 41 4.91 -18.02 10.21
N THR A 42 5.41 -17.06 9.45
CA THR A 42 4.59 -16.21 8.58
C THR A 42 5.17 -16.25 7.18
N GLU A 43 4.30 -16.12 6.19
CA GLU A 43 4.73 -15.84 4.83
C GLU A 43 5.08 -14.35 4.73
N PHE A 44 6.15 -14.05 4.01
CA PHE A 44 6.59 -12.69 3.75
C PHE A 44 6.96 -12.58 2.27
N PHE A 45 6.38 -11.59 1.60
CA PHE A 45 6.53 -11.37 0.17
C PHE A 45 7.24 -10.05 -0.09
N THR A 46 7.96 -10.01 -1.21
CA THR A 46 8.68 -8.82 -1.67
C THR A 46 7.95 -8.15 -2.82
N SER A 47 8.09 -6.82 -2.88
CA SER A 47 7.56 -6.01 -3.97
C SER A 47 8.39 -4.78 -4.24
N HIS A 48 8.40 -4.31 -5.48
CA HIS A 48 8.94 -3.01 -5.89
C HIS A 48 8.25 -2.48 -7.16
N GLU A 49 8.48 -1.21 -7.48
CA GLU A 49 8.03 -0.62 -8.73
C GLU A 49 8.83 -1.21 -9.89
N ALA A 50 8.16 -1.79 -10.89
CA ALA A 50 8.80 -2.34 -12.08
C ALA A 50 9.29 -1.23 -13.02
N LEU A 51 10.21 -0.39 -12.56
CA LEU A 51 10.58 0.87 -13.21
C LEU A 51 11.67 0.68 -14.27
N LEU A 52 12.77 0.03 -13.90
CA LEU A 52 13.95 -0.16 -14.76
C LEU A 52 13.78 -1.43 -15.58
N LEU A 53 13.08 -1.33 -16.72
CA LEU A 53 12.68 -2.50 -17.52
C LEU A 53 13.85 -3.39 -17.99
N GLY A 54 15.06 -2.84 -18.15
CA GLY A 54 16.26 -3.66 -18.42
C GLY A 54 16.60 -4.63 -17.28
N TYR A 55 16.46 -4.18 -16.04
CA TYR A 55 16.62 -5.01 -14.85
C TYR A 55 15.48 -6.04 -14.76
N GLU A 56 14.23 -5.59 -14.90
CA GLU A 56 13.04 -6.46 -14.83
C GLU A 56 13.05 -7.56 -15.90
N HIS A 57 13.38 -7.21 -17.14
CA HIS A 57 13.53 -8.17 -18.22
C HIS A 57 14.61 -9.20 -17.92
N SER A 58 15.76 -8.77 -17.39
CA SER A 58 16.89 -9.66 -17.06
C SER A 58 16.56 -10.69 -15.97
N LEU A 59 15.55 -10.43 -15.14
CA LEU A 59 15.09 -11.31 -14.05
C LEU A 59 13.79 -12.05 -14.36
N THR A 60 13.25 -11.88 -15.57
CA THR A 60 12.08 -12.63 -16.03
C THR A 60 12.47 -14.05 -16.46
N ARG A 61 11.76 -15.06 -15.93
CA ARG A 61 12.02 -16.48 -16.17
C ARG A 61 10.75 -17.17 -16.62
N LYS A 62 10.93 -18.23 -17.40
CA LYS A 62 9.86 -19.14 -17.75
C LYS A 62 9.80 -20.24 -16.68
N ASP A 63 8.63 -20.41 -16.07
CA ASP A 63 8.38 -21.50 -15.14
C ASP A 63 8.45 -22.84 -15.89
N SER A 64 9.17 -23.82 -15.34
CA SER A 64 9.43 -25.10 -16.00
C SER A 64 8.25 -26.09 -15.96
N LEU A 65 7.22 -25.81 -15.15
CA LEU A 65 6.04 -26.65 -15.02
C LEU A 65 4.88 -26.08 -15.85
N THR A 66 4.65 -24.77 -15.77
CA THR A 66 3.52 -24.10 -16.43
C THR A 66 3.89 -23.49 -17.78
N GLU A 67 5.18 -23.38 -18.11
CA GLU A 67 5.69 -22.71 -19.31
C GLU A 67 5.24 -21.24 -19.41
N LYS A 68 4.90 -20.62 -18.27
CA LYS A 68 4.47 -19.22 -18.19
C LYS A 68 5.60 -18.32 -17.71
N TRP A 69 5.52 -17.04 -18.00
CA TRP A 69 6.57 -16.08 -17.63
C TRP A 69 6.28 -15.45 -16.27
N TYR A 70 7.28 -15.41 -15.41
CA TYR A 70 7.25 -14.69 -14.15
C TYR A 70 8.45 -13.76 -14.10
N ASN A 71 8.25 -12.53 -13.66
CA ASN A 71 9.36 -11.70 -13.25
C ASN A 71 9.79 -12.13 -11.84
N CYS A 72 10.95 -12.76 -11.73
CA CYS A 72 11.47 -13.28 -10.48
C CYS A 72 12.28 -12.25 -9.67
N SER A 73 12.20 -10.96 -10.02
CA SER A 73 12.79 -9.88 -9.21
C SER A 73 12.04 -9.66 -7.90
N ALA A 74 10.72 -9.91 -7.89
CA ALA A 74 9.87 -9.84 -6.70
C ALA A 74 8.59 -10.67 -6.87
N HIS A 75 7.83 -10.85 -5.78
CA HIS A 75 6.58 -11.59 -5.81
C HIS A 75 5.45 -10.75 -6.40
N PHE A 76 5.35 -9.50 -6.00
CA PHE A 76 4.38 -8.52 -6.47
C PHE A 76 5.09 -7.32 -7.09
N LEU A 77 4.64 -6.87 -8.27
CA LEU A 77 5.24 -5.73 -8.97
C LEU A 77 4.18 -4.67 -9.22
N TRP A 78 4.54 -3.39 -9.15
CA TRP A 78 3.60 -2.33 -9.52
C TRP A 78 4.14 -1.39 -10.58
N ILE A 79 3.20 -0.74 -11.28
CA ILE A 79 3.45 0.36 -12.22
C ILE A 79 3.21 1.68 -11.50
N GLY A 80 4.18 2.60 -11.58
CA GLY A 80 4.06 3.92 -11.01
C GLY A 80 3.04 4.82 -11.72
N ASP A 81 2.64 5.90 -11.05
CA ASP A 81 1.61 6.83 -11.54
C ASP A 81 2.07 7.59 -12.80
N ARG A 82 3.39 7.66 -13.04
CA ARG A 82 4.02 8.34 -14.18
C ARG A 82 4.32 7.40 -15.36
N THR A 83 4.22 6.10 -15.16
CA THR A 83 4.63 5.06 -16.13
C THR A 83 3.47 4.15 -16.54
N ARG A 84 2.24 4.49 -16.15
CA ARG A 84 1.03 3.68 -16.37
C ARG A 84 0.28 3.93 -17.67
N GLN A 85 0.92 4.52 -18.68
CA GLN A 85 0.25 4.75 -19.96
C GLN A 85 -0.25 3.41 -20.53
N PRO A 86 -1.53 3.25 -20.92
CA PRO A 86 -2.08 1.94 -21.33
C PRO A 86 -1.31 1.27 -22.47
N ASN A 87 -0.80 2.08 -23.41
CA ASN A 87 0.02 1.64 -24.55
C ASN A 87 1.54 1.80 -24.29
N GLY A 88 1.93 2.07 -23.05
CA GLY A 88 3.32 2.24 -22.64
C GLY A 88 4.03 0.93 -22.34
N ALA A 89 5.36 1.01 -22.27
CA ALA A 89 6.24 -0.15 -22.11
C ALA A 89 6.01 -0.90 -20.79
N HIS A 90 5.73 -0.20 -19.69
CA HIS A 90 5.52 -0.82 -18.37
C HIS A 90 4.23 -1.64 -18.31
N VAL A 91 3.13 -1.11 -18.87
CA VAL A 91 1.85 -1.83 -18.96
C VAL A 91 2.00 -3.03 -19.90
N GLU A 92 2.69 -2.87 -21.03
CA GLU A 92 2.99 -3.98 -21.93
C GLU A 92 3.79 -5.08 -21.22
N PHE A 93 4.90 -4.71 -20.57
CA PHE A 93 5.77 -5.64 -19.87
C PHE A 93 5.02 -6.45 -18.81
N LEU A 94 4.26 -5.79 -17.93
CA LEU A 94 3.54 -6.49 -16.86
C LEU A 94 2.30 -7.26 -17.36
N SER A 95 1.77 -6.95 -18.53
CA SER A 95 0.70 -7.75 -19.14
C SER A 95 1.17 -9.16 -19.54
N GLY A 96 2.47 -9.34 -19.77
CA GLY A 96 3.07 -10.61 -20.22
C GLY A 96 3.63 -11.52 -19.13
N VAL A 97 3.63 -11.09 -17.85
CA VAL A 97 4.10 -11.89 -16.71
C VAL A 97 2.95 -12.31 -15.81
N GLU A 98 3.08 -13.41 -15.08
CA GLU A 98 2.01 -14.00 -14.26
C GLU A 98 1.97 -13.53 -12.80
N ASN A 99 2.95 -12.72 -12.37
CA ASN A 99 2.95 -12.12 -11.03
C ASN A 99 1.62 -11.41 -10.72
N PRO A 100 1.13 -11.39 -9.47
CA PRO A 100 0.13 -10.39 -9.08
C PRO A 100 0.75 -8.99 -9.26
N ILE A 101 -0.05 -8.06 -9.77
CA ILE A 101 0.45 -6.74 -10.19
C ILE A 101 -0.39 -5.59 -9.64
N GLY A 102 0.29 -4.48 -9.37
CA GLY A 102 -0.29 -3.23 -8.94
C GLY A 102 -0.20 -2.15 -10.00
N VAL A 103 -1.08 -1.15 -9.91
CA VAL A 103 -0.95 0.10 -10.65
C VAL A 103 -1.29 1.26 -9.72
N LYS A 104 -0.42 2.27 -9.64
CA LYS A 104 -0.71 3.48 -8.88
C LYS A 104 -1.82 4.26 -9.58
N VAL A 105 -2.81 4.70 -8.81
CA VAL A 105 -4.01 5.39 -9.28
C VAL A 105 -4.06 6.74 -8.57
N GLY A 106 -3.45 7.75 -9.18
CA GLY A 106 -3.48 9.13 -8.70
C GLY A 106 -4.67 9.96 -9.22
N PRO A 107 -4.81 11.22 -8.76
CA PRO A 107 -5.96 12.09 -9.09
C PRO A 107 -6.16 12.42 -10.58
N SER A 108 -5.12 12.20 -11.40
CA SER A 108 -5.13 12.46 -12.84
C SER A 108 -5.70 11.33 -13.68
N ILE A 109 -5.89 10.13 -13.11
CA ILE A 109 -6.42 8.99 -13.86
C ILE A 109 -7.83 9.26 -14.36
N THR A 110 -8.12 8.82 -15.58
CA THR A 110 -9.48 8.83 -16.12
C THR A 110 -10.12 7.45 -15.97
N ILE A 111 -11.46 7.39 -16.01
CA ILE A 111 -12.19 6.11 -16.00
C ILE A 111 -11.77 5.24 -17.19
N ASP A 112 -11.70 5.83 -18.39
CA ASP A 112 -11.34 5.10 -19.60
C ASP A 112 -9.91 4.55 -19.54
N GLU A 113 -8.97 5.34 -19.00
CA GLU A 113 -7.60 4.89 -18.79
C GLU A 113 -7.55 3.71 -17.81
N LEU A 114 -8.23 3.81 -16.66
CA LEU A 114 -8.27 2.73 -15.67
C LEU A 114 -8.89 1.45 -16.25
N LEU A 115 -9.99 1.57 -17.00
CA LEU A 115 -10.63 0.41 -17.63
C LEU A 115 -9.74 -0.24 -18.69
N SER A 116 -9.05 0.56 -19.52
CA SER A 116 -8.09 0.07 -20.51
C SER A 116 -6.92 -0.66 -19.84
N ILE A 117 -6.42 -0.15 -18.71
CA ILE A 117 -5.40 -0.83 -17.91
C ILE A 117 -5.93 -2.16 -17.36
N CYS A 118 -7.17 -2.20 -16.86
CA CYS A 118 -7.77 -3.45 -16.38
C CYS A 118 -7.90 -4.51 -17.48
N GLU A 119 -8.37 -4.12 -18.66
CA GLU A 119 -8.50 -5.03 -19.81
C GLU A 119 -7.14 -5.62 -20.22
N LYS A 120 -6.08 -4.83 -20.15
CA LYS A 120 -4.73 -5.26 -20.55
C LYS A 120 -4.04 -6.09 -19.47
N LEU A 121 -4.07 -5.65 -18.22
CA LEU A 121 -3.34 -6.28 -17.11
C LEU A 121 -4.08 -7.45 -16.46
N ASN A 122 -5.41 -7.51 -16.61
CA ASN A 122 -6.26 -8.56 -16.07
C ASN A 122 -7.27 -9.07 -17.13
N SER A 123 -6.77 -9.44 -18.32
CA SER A 123 -7.60 -9.84 -19.46
C SER A 123 -8.52 -11.04 -19.19
N GLN A 124 -8.14 -11.95 -18.28
CA GLN A 124 -8.95 -13.09 -17.85
C GLN A 124 -9.89 -12.76 -16.67
N ASN A 125 -9.87 -11.52 -16.18
CA ASN A 125 -10.69 -11.04 -15.06
C ASN A 125 -10.56 -11.94 -13.80
N GLU A 126 -9.32 -12.29 -13.47
CA GLU A 126 -8.96 -13.12 -12.33
C GLU A 126 -8.93 -12.29 -11.04
N ARG A 127 -9.46 -12.84 -9.95
CA ARG A 127 -9.44 -12.18 -8.64
C ARG A 127 -8.01 -12.18 -8.10
N GLY A 128 -7.54 -11.03 -7.61
CA GLY A 128 -6.20 -10.91 -7.03
C GLY A 128 -5.08 -10.68 -8.03
N ARG A 129 -5.37 -10.74 -9.34
CA ARG A 129 -4.39 -10.44 -10.40
C ARG A 129 -3.98 -8.96 -10.42
N LEU A 130 -4.95 -8.05 -10.38
CA LEU A 130 -4.71 -6.61 -10.50
C LEU A 130 -5.16 -5.84 -9.26
N THR A 131 -4.27 -4.98 -8.79
CA THR A 131 -4.44 -4.15 -7.59
C THR A 131 -4.32 -2.66 -7.93
N PRO A 132 -5.43 -1.92 -8.12
CA PRO A 132 -5.42 -0.47 -8.12
C PRO A 132 -4.97 0.07 -6.75
N ILE A 133 -3.83 0.76 -6.73
CA ILE A 133 -3.23 1.36 -5.53
C ILE A 133 -3.54 2.87 -5.57
N THR A 134 -4.62 3.25 -4.90
CA THR A 134 -5.14 4.63 -4.88
C THR A 134 -4.25 5.54 -4.05
N ARG A 135 -3.86 6.70 -4.60
CA ARG A 135 -2.99 7.67 -3.94
C ARG A 135 -3.48 9.10 -4.17
N MET A 136 -4.72 9.35 -3.79
CA MET A 136 -5.48 10.52 -4.20
C MET A 136 -5.11 11.78 -3.41
N GLY A 137 -4.69 11.63 -2.16
CA GLY A 137 -4.60 12.72 -1.20
C GLY A 137 -5.93 12.91 -0.46
N ALA A 138 -5.85 13.30 0.82
CA ALA A 138 -7.00 13.47 1.71
C ALA A 138 -8.07 14.42 1.15
N ASN A 139 -7.64 15.48 0.45
CA ASN A 139 -8.52 16.48 -0.14
C ASN A 139 -9.33 15.95 -1.35
N ASP A 140 -8.72 15.08 -2.15
CA ASP A 140 -9.28 14.68 -3.45
C ASP A 140 -10.01 13.33 -3.38
N ILE A 141 -9.65 12.45 -2.45
CA ILE A 141 -10.14 11.06 -2.41
C ILE A 141 -11.67 10.97 -2.43
N ARG A 142 -12.36 11.81 -1.65
CA ARG A 142 -13.83 11.84 -1.53
C ARG A 142 -14.54 12.10 -2.86
N ASN A 143 -13.91 12.88 -3.73
CA ASN A 143 -14.50 13.26 -5.03
C ASN A 143 -14.02 12.34 -6.16
N LYS A 144 -12.78 11.86 -6.09
CA LYS A 144 -12.11 11.15 -7.19
C LYS A 144 -12.29 9.64 -7.14
N LEU A 145 -12.31 9.03 -5.96
CA LEU A 145 -12.37 7.57 -5.84
C LEU A 145 -13.76 6.97 -6.14
N PRO A 146 -14.90 7.53 -5.66
CA PRO A 146 -16.21 6.89 -5.87
C PRO A 146 -16.58 6.67 -7.35
N PRO A 147 -16.35 7.62 -8.29
CA PRO A 147 -16.60 7.39 -9.71
C PRO A 147 -15.81 6.22 -10.30
N LEU A 148 -14.54 6.04 -9.88
CA LEU A 148 -13.68 4.96 -10.35
C LEU A 148 -14.18 3.59 -9.85
N ILE A 149 -14.56 3.49 -8.58
CA ILE A 149 -15.14 2.27 -8.00
C ILE A 149 -16.43 1.89 -8.75
N LYS A 150 -17.31 2.86 -8.99
CA LYS A 150 -18.56 2.63 -9.74
C LYS A 150 -18.30 2.14 -11.16
N ALA A 151 -17.32 2.72 -11.85
CA ALA A 151 -16.96 2.30 -13.20
C ALA A 151 -16.43 0.86 -13.24
N ILE A 152 -15.52 0.50 -12.33
CA ILE A 152 -14.98 -0.87 -12.20
C ILE A 152 -16.07 -1.87 -11.85
N LYS A 153 -16.97 -1.51 -10.92
CA LYS A 153 -18.11 -2.36 -10.55
C LYS A 153 -19.05 -2.58 -11.74
N LYS A 154 -19.32 -1.52 -12.52
CA LYS A 154 -20.17 -1.58 -13.73
C LYS A 154 -19.54 -2.40 -14.84
N SER A 155 -18.22 -2.35 -15.02
CA SER A 155 -17.49 -3.14 -16.02
C SER A 155 -17.33 -4.62 -15.62
N GLY A 156 -17.62 -4.98 -14.37
CA GLY A 156 -17.48 -6.34 -13.87
C GLY A 156 -16.03 -6.76 -13.64
N GLN A 157 -15.09 -5.82 -13.68
CA GLN A 157 -13.67 -6.06 -13.43
C GLN A 157 -13.43 -6.42 -11.95
N LYS A 158 -12.69 -7.49 -11.72
CA LYS A 158 -12.35 -8.02 -10.40
C LYS A 158 -10.95 -7.53 -10.03
N VAL A 159 -10.91 -6.58 -9.11
CA VAL A 159 -9.67 -5.95 -8.65
C VAL A 159 -9.58 -5.95 -7.13
N LEU A 160 -8.37 -5.84 -6.60
CA LEU A 160 -8.12 -5.60 -5.19
C LEU A 160 -7.80 -4.12 -4.97
N TRP A 161 -8.65 -3.40 -4.23
CA TRP A 161 -8.40 -1.98 -3.95
C TRP A 161 -7.42 -1.83 -2.80
N VAL A 162 -6.35 -1.05 -3.00
CA VAL A 162 -5.37 -0.72 -1.98
C VAL A 162 -5.25 0.79 -1.85
N CYS A 163 -5.07 1.28 -0.63
CA CYS A 163 -4.82 2.69 -0.33
C CYS A 163 -3.32 2.94 -0.09
N ASP A 164 -2.75 3.86 -0.85
CA ASP A 164 -1.46 4.50 -0.61
C ASP A 164 -1.74 5.94 -0.14
N PRO A 165 -1.93 6.16 1.17
CA PRO A 165 -2.21 7.47 1.73
C PRO A 165 -0.95 8.34 1.85
N MET A 166 0.17 7.93 1.25
CA MET A 166 1.47 8.61 1.42
C MET A 166 1.73 9.58 0.27
N HIS A 167 1.76 9.05 -0.94
CA HIS A 167 2.21 9.81 -2.12
C HIS A 167 1.24 10.93 -2.48
N GLY A 168 -0.05 10.80 -2.15
CA GLY A 168 -1.08 11.83 -2.34
C GLY A 168 -0.93 13.05 -1.42
N ASN A 169 -0.32 12.88 -0.25
CA ASN A 169 -0.32 13.87 0.84
C ASN A 169 1.03 14.58 1.03
N THR A 170 1.89 14.54 0.02
CA THR A 170 3.22 15.12 0.13
C THR A 170 3.25 16.59 -0.26
N TYR A 171 3.88 17.42 0.56
CA TYR A 171 4.07 18.85 0.30
C TYR A 171 5.48 19.30 0.73
N LYS A 172 5.83 20.54 0.40
CA LYS A 172 7.09 21.16 0.84
C LYS A 172 6.78 22.07 2.03
N SER A 173 7.48 21.87 3.13
CA SER A 173 7.28 22.64 4.36
C SER A 173 7.95 24.02 4.31
N GLU A 174 7.79 24.81 5.38
CA GLU A 174 8.32 26.18 5.46
C GLU A 174 9.87 26.19 5.51
N THR A 175 10.46 25.24 6.22
CA THR A 175 11.92 24.96 6.22
C THR A 175 12.43 24.38 4.90
N GLY A 176 11.52 24.01 3.98
CA GLY A 176 11.85 23.58 2.63
C GLY A 176 12.06 22.06 2.47
N TYR A 177 11.86 21.29 3.53
CA TYR A 177 11.85 19.83 3.44
C TYR A 177 10.59 19.33 2.74
N LYS A 178 10.71 18.19 2.04
CA LYS A 178 9.55 17.45 1.56
C LYS A 178 9.00 16.68 2.76
N THR A 179 7.73 16.87 3.11
CA THR A 179 7.14 16.19 4.28
C THR A 179 5.70 15.77 4.00
N ARG A 180 5.13 14.99 4.93
CA ARG A 180 3.74 14.58 4.98
C ARG A 180 3.26 14.79 6.41
N HIS A 181 1.98 15.12 6.60
CA HIS A 181 1.41 15.22 7.93
C HIS A 181 0.70 13.90 8.28
N PHE A 182 0.95 13.36 9.47
CA PHE A 182 0.35 12.10 9.91
C PHE A 182 -1.19 12.12 9.82
N ASP A 183 -1.82 13.22 10.23
CA ASP A 183 -3.28 13.34 10.19
C ASP A 183 -3.85 13.29 8.77
N THR A 184 -3.16 13.82 7.75
CA THR A 184 -3.67 13.75 6.37
C THR A 184 -3.51 12.35 5.78
N ILE A 185 -2.46 11.63 6.19
CA ILE A 185 -2.28 10.20 5.88
C ILE A 185 -3.44 9.40 6.48
N LEU A 186 -3.74 9.62 7.76
CA LEU A 186 -4.84 8.95 8.46
C LEU A 186 -6.19 9.32 7.85
N GLU A 187 -6.42 10.59 7.53
CA GLU A 187 -7.67 11.08 6.94
C GLU A 187 -7.94 10.43 5.57
N GLU A 188 -6.94 10.31 4.69
CA GLU A 188 -7.13 9.62 3.41
C GLU A 188 -7.51 8.15 3.62
N LEU A 189 -6.88 7.48 4.58
CA LEU A 189 -7.20 6.10 4.93
C LEU A 189 -8.63 5.96 5.46
N GLU A 190 -9.07 6.84 6.36
CA GLU A 190 -10.44 6.85 6.88
C GLU A 190 -11.46 7.04 5.75
N HIS A 191 -11.21 7.96 4.82
CA HIS A 191 -12.09 8.16 3.67
C HIS A 191 -12.10 6.95 2.75
N PHE A 192 -10.95 6.31 2.50
CA PHE A 192 -10.88 5.10 1.69
C PHE A 192 -11.80 4.00 2.24
N PHE A 193 -11.74 3.72 3.54
CA PHE A 193 -12.63 2.75 4.19
C PHE A 193 -14.10 3.17 4.15
N ALA A 194 -14.39 4.46 4.41
CA ALA A 194 -15.75 4.98 4.40
C ALA A 194 -16.39 4.91 2.99
N ILE A 195 -15.64 5.26 1.95
CA ILE A 195 -16.07 5.20 0.55
C ILE A 195 -16.34 3.74 0.15
N HIS A 196 -15.44 2.81 0.45
CA HIS A 196 -15.66 1.40 0.12
C HIS A 196 -16.90 0.83 0.80
N ARG A 197 -17.14 1.19 2.08
CA ARG A 197 -18.37 0.84 2.80
C ARG A 197 -19.61 1.41 2.13
N ALA A 198 -19.59 2.68 1.75
CA ALA A 198 -20.72 3.34 1.08
C ALA A 198 -21.02 2.75 -0.31
N GLU A 199 -20.00 2.36 -1.07
CA GLU A 199 -20.13 1.77 -2.41
C GLU A 199 -20.38 0.25 -2.40
N GLY A 200 -20.39 -0.37 -1.21
CA GLY A 200 -20.58 -1.81 -1.01
C GLY A 200 -19.46 -2.62 -1.66
N THR A 201 -18.21 -2.21 -1.45
CA THR A 201 -17.00 -2.84 -1.97
C THR A 201 -15.99 -3.08 -0.83
N ILE A 202 -14.95 -3.88 -1.10
CA ILE A 202 -13.99 -4.32 -0.09
C ILE A 202 -12.76 -3.40 -0.13
N PRO A 203 -12.41 -2.71 0.98
CA PRO A 203 -11.10 -2.07 1.13
C PRO A 203 -10.06 -3.16 1.36
N GLY A 204 -9.25 -3.44 0.33
CA GLY A 204 -8.45 -4.66 0.23
C GLY A 204 -7.07 -4.61 0.90
N GLY A 205 -6.54 -3.41 1.19
CA GLY A 205 -5.26 -3.27 1.86
C GLY A 205 -4.72 -1.85 1.87
N VAL A 206 -3.50 -1.71 2.38
CA VAL A 206 -2.77 -0.44 2.55
C VAL A 206 -1.34 -0.57 2.02
N HIS A 207 -0.75 0.53 1.56
CA HIS A 207 0.60 0.60 0.99
C HIS A 207 1.30 1.83 1.56
N PHE A 208 2.16 1.61 2.56
CA PHE A 208 2.89 2.68 3.26
C PHE A 208 4.37 2.72 2.87
N GLU A 209 5.01 3.87 3.11
CA GLU A 209 6.46 4.01 3.18
C GLU A 209 6.84 4.22 4.64
N LEU A 210 7.56 3.26 5.22
CA LEU A 210 7.90 3.25 6.64
C LEU A 210 9.35 2.83 6.87
N THR A 211 9.90 3.17 8.03
CA THR A 211 11.17 2.65 8.55
C THR A 211 11.02 2.28 10.02
N GLY A 212 11.80 1.28 10.47
CA GLY A 212 11.90 0.93 11.89
C GLY A 212 12.73 1.91 12.71
N ASP A 213 13.38 2.88 12.06
CA ASP A 213 14.22 3.89 12.68
C ASP A 213 13.37 5.04 13.26
N ASN A 214 13.87 5.66 14.33
CA ASN A 214 13.28 6.86 14.91
C ASN A 214 13.74 8.12 14.16
N VAL A 215 13.18 8.33 12.97
CA VAL A 215 13.43 9.48 12.06
C VAL A 215 12.37 10.58 12.22
N THR A 216 12.71 11.79 11.77
CA THR A 216 11.82 12.96 11.77
C THR A 216 11.49 13.39 10.34
N GLU A 217 10.79 12.51 9.60
CA GLU A 217 10.50 12.74 8.18
C GLU A 217 9.05 13.19 7.92
N CYS A 218 8.08 12.67 8.69
CA CYS A 218 6.68 13.08 8.65
C CYS A 218 6.29 13.85 9.92
N LEU A 219 5.49 14.91 9.76
CA LEU A 219 4.98 15.75 10.86
C LEU A 219 3.85 15.08 11.64
N GLY A 220 3.63 15.54 12.88
CA GLY A 220 2.56 15.09 13.76
C GLY A 220 2.84 13.71 14.37
N GLY A 221 1.79 12.90 14.52
CA GLY A 221 1.87 11.60 15.20
C GLY A 221 1.97 11.74 16.71
N ALA A 222 2.22 10.64 17.42
CA ALA A 222 2.19 10.62 18.89
C ALA A 222 3.18 11.57 19.58
N ARG A 223 4.26 11.95 18.89
CA ARG A 223 5.29 12.87 19.39
C ARG A 223 5.14 14.31 18.90
N GLU A 224 4.11 14.61 18.11
CA GLU A 224 3.86 15.96 17.57
C GLU A 224 5.08 16.56 16.86
N ILE A 225 5.67 15.80 15.93
CA ILE A 225 6.86 16.24 15.17
C ILE A 225 6.52 17.52 14.41
N SER A 226 7.27 18.59 14.68
CA SER A 226 7.10 19.91 14.08
C SER A 226 8.03 20.12 12.88
N ASP A 227 7.79 21.17 12.11
CA ASP A 227 8.62 21.49 10.93
C ASP A 227 10.10 21.70 11.29
N THR A 228 10.38 22.28 12.46
CA THR A 228 11.75 22.50 12.95
C THR A 228 12.45 21.20 13.37
N ASP A 229 11.69 20.13 13.66
CA ASP A 229 12.28 18.85 14.06
C ASP A 229 12.78 18.05 12.86
N LEU A 230 12.35 18.40 11.63
CA LEU A 230 12.67 17.65 10.42
C LEU A 230 14.19 17.53 10.22
N GLU A 231 14.94 18.63 10.38
CA GLU A 231 16.38 18.63 10.14
C GLU A 231 17.18 17.71 11.09
N SER A 232 16.60 17.34 12.24
CA SER A 232 17.33 16.58 13.25
C SER A 232 17.70 15.17 12.79
N ARG A 233 16.79 14.46 12.10
CA ARG A 233 16.98 13.07 11.63
C ARG A 233 16.21 12.79 10.32
N TYR A 234 16.47 13.62 9.30
CA TYR A 234 15.94 13.42 7.95
C TYR A 234 16.87 12.51 7.12
N GLU A 235 16.58 11.21 7.05
CA GLU A 235 17.52 10.20 6.53
C GLU A 235 17.10 9.57 5.19
N THR A 236 15.88 9.83 4.72
CA THR A 236 15.39 9.32 3.43
C THR A 236 16.16 9.87 2.23
N ALA A 237 16.32 9.03 1.22
CA ALA A 237 16.90 9.41 -0.07
C ALA A 237 15.89 10.07 -1.03
N CYS A 238 14.59 9.97 -0.76
CA CYS A 238 13.54 10.43 -1.67
C CYS A 238 12.35 11.03 -0.92
N ASP A 239 11.43 10.19 -0.45
CA ASP A 239 10.17 10.60 0.15
C ASP A 239 10.17 10.38 1.67
N PRO A 240 9.51 11.27 2.45
CA PRO A 240 9.44 11.17 3.90
C PRO A 240 8.65 9.93 4.35
N ARG A 241 9.25 9.09 5.19
CA ARG A 241 8.68 7.82 5.68
C ARG A 241 8.00 8.01 7.04
N LEU A 242 7.04 7.14 7.34
CA LEU A 242 6.58 6.96 8.72
C LEU A 242 7.72 6.35 9.55
N ASN A 243 7.95 6.89 10.74
CA ASN A 243 8.87 6.28 11.69
C ASN A 243 8.19 5.11 12.43
N ASN A 244 8.92 4.47 13.35
CA ASN A 244 8.44 3.31 14.08
C ASN A 244 7.21 3.54 14.98
N GLU A 245 6.92 4.78 15.37
CA GLU A 245 5.80 5.12 16.26
C GLU A 245 4.56 5.64 15.53
N GLN A 246 4.73 6.17 14.33
CA GLN A 246 3.67 6.66 13.45
C GLN A 246 3.02 5.50 12.69
#